data_AF-A0A971SGN3-F1
#
_entry.id   AF-A0A971SGN3-F1
#
_cell.length_a   1.000
_cell.length_b   1.000
_cell.length_c   1.000
_cell.angle_alpha   90.00
_cell.angle_beta   90.00
_cell.angle_gamma   90.00
#
_symmetry.space_group_name_H-M   'P 1'
#
loop_
_entity.id
_entity.type
_entity.pdbx_description
1 polymer ?
#
loop_
_entity_poly.entity_id
_entity_poly.type
_entity_poly.pdbx_seq_one_letter_code
_entity_poly.pdbx_strand_id
1 'polypeptide(L)'
;MRLFSRYLPERLHKRTIVVLVSVILLVAILAAAVLLAARAYVVPENTTTFTIAQDNTGRYVSGLGVNLLRLPSANLIHNGAFDQPLVQTQFIVNGGSENKFSVNTSESIGNLPLTDDFFKGADISIFRSGNEGMQKLHSAKITSYEVGRLLNQTAVDLPDNLAGIRWFDFAESDSIVERVVAAGSEGTLLSLGKLDDVEVIKSGHEDDITAIAYGHDGFLAVDCGGRFYVSGAGLDFTELNMRGTGPFL
;
A
#
# COMPACT_ATOMS: atom_id res chain seq x y z
N MET A 1 69.01 26.89 36.66
CA MET A 1 70.42 26.49 36.53
C MET A 1 71.13 27.52 35.64
N ARG A 2 71.53 28.65 36.23
CA ARG A 2 72.32 29.71 35.57
C ARG A 2 73.77 29.41 35.86
N LEU A 3 74.53 28.92 34.89
CA LEU A 3 76.00 28.87 34.90
C LEU A 3 76.41 28.12 33.66
N PHE A 4 76.75 28.80 32.55
CA PHE A 4 77.69 28.32 31.50
C PHE A 4 77.84 29.33 30.35
N SER A 5 77.80 30.65 30.61
CA SER A 5 77.99 31.65 29.53
C SER A 5 79.17 32.62 29.77
N ARG A 6 80.22 32.19 30.48
CA ARG A 6 81.30 33.11 30.89
C ARG A 6 82.65 32.96 30.19
N TYR A 7 82.79 32.13 29.16
CA TYR A 7 84.04 32.08 28.39
C TYR A 7 83.75 31.81 26.91
N LEU A 8 83.71 32.87 26.09
CA LEU A 8 84.05 32.90 24.65
C LEU A 8 83.90 34.37 24.12
N PRO A 9 84.77 34.82 23.20
CA PRO A 9 84.91 36.24 22.83
C PRO A 9 83.68 36.82 22.09
N GLU A 10 83.31 38.07 22.42
CA GLU A 10 82.07 38.78 22.05
C GLU A 10 81.71 38.80 20.55
N ARG A 11 82.67 38.60 19.64
CA ARG A 11 82.44 38.60 18.18
C ARG A 11 81.72 37.36 17.67
N LEU A 12 81.85 36.21 18.35
CA LEU A 12 81.15 34.98 17.96
C LEU A 12 79.69 34.97 18.40
N HIS A 13 79.35 35.63 19.52
CA HIS A 13 77.99 35.68 20.06
C HIS A 13 76.95 36.26 19.10
N LYS A 14 77.27 37.34 18.37
CA LYS A 14 76.31 37.93 17.43
C LYS A 14 75.94 36.95 16.30
N ARG A 15 76.90 36.18 15.79
CA ARG A 15 76.63 35.23 14.70
C ARG A 15 75.85 34.02 15.18
N THR A 16 76.21 33.42 16.32
CA THR A 16 75.46 32.27 16.84
C THR A 16 74.06 32.65 17.31
N ILE A 17 73.88 33.83 17.92
CA ILE A 17 72.54 34.31 18.32
C ILE A 17 71.70 34.60 17.08
N VAL A 18 72.25 35.26 16.05
CA VAL A 18 71.53 35.52 14.79
C VAL A 18 71.14 34.21 14.12
N VAL A 19 72.03 33.22 14.05
CA VAL A 19 71.71 31.91 13.47
C VAL A 19 70.64 31.19 14.29
N LEU A 20 70.72 31.21 15.62
CA LEU A 20 69.72 30.57 16.48
C LEU A 20 68.33 31.22 16.30
N VAL A 21 68.27 32.55 16.28
CA VAL A 21 67.03 33.29 16.03
C VAL A 21 66.49 33.01 14.62
N SER A 22 67.37 32.93 13.61
CA SER A 22 66.99 32.63 12.23
C SER A 22 66.40 31.24 12.09
N VAL A 23 67.00 30.23 12.74
CA VAL A 23 66.51 28.84 12.73
C VAL A 23 65.16 28.74 13.43
N ILE A 24 65.00 29.38 14.59
CA ILE A 24 63.72 29.41 15.32
C ILE A 24 62.64 30.10 14.48
N LEU A 25 62.98 31.23 13.84
CA LEU A 25 62.05 31.94 12.97
C LEU A 25 61.63 31.08 11.76
N LEU A 26 62.58 30.36 11.15
CA LEU A 26 62.32 29.48 10.02
C LEU A 26 61.41 28.31 10.41
N VAL A 27 61.64 27.70 11.58
CA VAL A 27 60.76 26.64 12.12
C VAL A 27 59.36 27.19 12.42
N ALA A 28 59.25 28.40 12.99
CA ALA A 28 57.97 29.05 13.25
C ALA A 28 57.20 29.36 11.96
N ILE A 29 57.88 29.83 10.92
CA ILE A 29 57.29 30.06 9.59
C ILE A 29 56.80 28.75 8.98
N LEU A 30 57.60 27.68 9.07
CA LEU A 30 57.21 26.38 8.54
C LEU A 30 55.98 25.82 9.27
N ALA A 31 55.93 25.93 10.59
CA ALA A 31 54.78 25.53 11.39
C ALA A 31 53.52 26.35 11.05
N ALA A 32 53.66 27.66 10.86
CA ALA A 32 52.57 28.52 10.44
C ALA A 32 52.06 28.18 9.03
N ALA A 33 52.97 27.87 8.09
CA ALA A 33 52.62 27.44 6.74
C ALA A 33 51.85 26.11 6.73
N VAL A 34 52.26 25.14 7.56
CA VAL A 34 51.55 23.87 7.74
C VAL A 34 50.15 24.10 8.33
N LEU A 35 50.02 24.97 9.35
CA LEU A 35 48.72 25.29 9.95
C LEU A 35 47.78 26.01 8.96
N LEU A 36 48.31 26.90 8.12
CA LEU A 36 47.54 27.57 7.07
C LEU A 36 47.14 26.61 5.95
N ALA A 37 48.04 25.72 5.53
CA ALA A 37 47.71 24.67 4.56
C ALA A 37 46.67 23.70 5.13
N ALA A 38 46.78 23.33 6.41
CA ALA A 38 45.78 22.52 7.09
C ALA A 38 44.40 23.20 7.12
N ARG A 39 44.33 24.53 7.33
CA ARG A 39 43.07 25.28 7.20
C ARG A 39 42.48 25.23 5.79
N ALA A 40 43.28 25.16 4.74
CA ALA A 40 42.78 25.02 3.36
C ALA A 40 42.21 23.62 3.07
N TYR A 41 42.64 22.58 3.82
CA TYR A 41 42.07 21.24 3.77
C TYR A 41 40.88 21.03 4.71
N VAL A 42 40.67 21.94 5.67
CA VAL A 42 39.42 22.03 6.43
C VAL A 42 38.40 22.75 5.55
N VAL A 43 37.76 21.96 4.68
CA VAL A 43 36.51 22.36 4.01
C VAL A 43 35.58 22.94 5.08
N PRO A 44 34.89 24.07 4.84
CA PRO A 44 33.85 24.51 5.75
C PRO A 44 32.82 23.38 5.85
N GLU A 45 32.85 22.69 6.97
CA GLU A 45 31.77 21.82 7.40
C GLU A 45 30.55 22.71 7.58
N ASN A 46 29.78 22.90 6.51
CA ASN A 46 28.34 23.06 6.64
C ASN A 46 27.78 21.70 7.08
N THR A 47 28.18 21.24 8.26
CA THR A 47 27.54 20.16 8.97
C THR A 47 26.24 20.76 9.49
N THR A 48 25.20 20.71 8.64
CA THR A 48 23.83 20.83 9.11
C THR A 48 23.59 19.65 10.03
N THR A 49 23.76 19.87 11.33
CA THR A 49 23.41 18.89 12.35
C THR A 49 21.90 18.75 12.38
N PHE A 50 21.37 17.74 11.68
CA PHE A 50 20.01 17.29 11.90
C PHE A 50 19.99 16.44 13.16
N THR A 51 19.62 17.06 14.28
CA THR A 51 19.27 16.31 15.49
C THR A 51 17.90 15.70 15.26
N ILE A 52 17.86 14.46 14.79
CA ILE A 52 16.64 13.65 14.90
C ILE A 52 16.56 13.27 16.38
N ALA A 53 15.64 13.90 17.12
CA ALA A 53 15.21 13.40 18.41
C ALA A 53 14.51 12.06 18.18
N GLN A 54 15.30 10.99 18.08
CA GLN A 54 14.80 9.64 17.98
C GLN A 54 14.69 9.11 19.40
N ASP A 55 13.45 9.10 19.91
CA ASP A 55 13.11 8.26 21.06
C ASP A 55 13.41 6.81 20.67
N ASN A 56 14.50 6.33 21.24
CA ASN A 56 15.09 5.04 20.95
C ASN A 56 14.15 3.93 21.45
N THR A 57 13.41 3.31 20.53
CA THR A 57 12.97 1.92 20.67
C THR A 57 13.83 1.08 19.74
N GLY A 58 14.72 0.29 20.36
CA GLY A 58 15.97 -0.19 19.78
C GLY A 58 15.89 -0.93 18.44
N ARG A 59 16.79 -0.55 17.52
CA ARG A 59 17.32 -1.44 16.48
C ARG A 59 18.77 -1.06 16.18
N TYR A 60 19.73 -1.80 16.73
CA TYR A 60 21.13 -1.67 16.36
C TYR A 60 21.35 -2.40 15.03
N VAL A 61 21.52 -1.66 13.94
CA VAL A 61 22.03 -2.20 12.68
C VAL A 61 23.52 -1.89 12.62
N SER A 62 24.36 -2.86 12.99
CA SER A 62 25.80 -2.79 12.78
C SER A 62 26.11 -3.34 11.39
N GLY A 63 26.35 -2.46 10.43
CA GLY A 63 26.80 -2.81 9.09
C GLY A 63 28.18 -2.21 8.83
N LEU A 64 29.17 -3.04 8.49
CA LEU A 64 30.46 -2.58 7.97
C LEU A 64 30.23 -2.13 6.51
N GLY A 65 30.07 -0.82 6.30
CA GLY A 65 29.97 -0.25 4.96
C GLY A 65 31.33 -0.18 4.27
N VAL A 66 31.45 -0.75 3.08
CA VAL A 66 32.64 -0.61 2.22
C VAL A 66 32.43 0.55 1.26
N ASN A 67 33.40 1.46 1.16
CA ASN A 67 33.30 2.64 0.30
C ASN A 67 33.42 2.23 -1.19
N LEU A 68 32.33 2.39 -1.95
CA LEU A 68 32.16 1.85 -3.31
C LEU A 68 32.90 2.63 -4.42
N LEU A 69 33.67 3.67 -4.09
CA LEU A 69 34.36 4.54 -5.07
C LEU A 69 35.41 3.82 -5.95
N ARG A 70 35.75 2.56 -5.71
CA ARG A 70 36.80 1.81 -6.43
C ARG A 70 36.42 0.42 -6.93
N LEU A 71 35.16 -0.01 -6.84
CA LEU A 71 34.81 -1.34 -7.36
C LEU A 71 34.53 -1.26 -8.87
N PRO A 72 35.26 -2.04 -9.71
CA PRO A 72 34.89 -2.20 -11.10
C PRO A 72 33.48 -2.80 -11.16
N SER A 73 32.67 -2.32 -12.10
CA SER A 73 31.24 -2.64 -12.29
C SER A 73 30.97 -4.14 -12.40
N ALA A 74 30.98 -4.83 -11.26
CA ALA A 74 30.43 -6.16 -11.09
C ALA A 74 28.99 -5.98 -10.59
N ASN A 75 28.07 -6.74 -11.18
CA ASN A 75 26.65 -6.75 -10.88
C ASN A 75 26.41 -6.69 -9.37
N LEU A 76 26.08 -5.50 -8.86
CA LEU A 76 25.56 -5.35 -7.52
C LEU A 76 24.15 -5.92 -7.57
N ILE A 77 23.99 -7.16 -7.09
CA ILE A 77 22.67 -7.74 -6.88
C ILE A 77 22.03 -6.91 -5.78
N HIS A 78 21.08 -6.05 -6.17
CA HIS A 78 20.27 -5.33 -5.20
C HIS A 78 19.48 -6.39 -4.42
N ASN A 79 19.77 -6.50 -3.12
CA ASN A 79 19.12 -7.43 -2.19
C ASN A 79 19.57 -8.90 -2.32
N GLY A 80 20.84 -9.19 -1.97
CA GLY A 80 21.38 -10.56 -1.85
C GLY A 80 20.90 -11.35 -0.62
N ALA A 81 19.69 -11.07 -0.12
CA ALA A 81 19.08 -11.85 0.95
C ALA A 81 18.32 -13.03 0.32
N PHE A 82 18.73 -14.26 0.63
CA PHE A 82 18.01 -15.48 0.23
C PHE A 82 16.86 -15.83 1.17
N ASP A 83 16.63 -15.02 2.21
CA ASP A 83 15.54 -15.20 3.14
C ASP A 83 14.25 -14.66 2.52
N GLN A 84 13.16 -15.42 2.67
CA GLN A 84 11.84 -14.93 2.31
C GLN A 84 11.54 -13.65 3.09
N PRO A 85 10.98 -12.61 2.46
CA PRO A 85 10.66 -11.37 3.15
C PRO A 85 9.69 -11.64 4.29
N LEU A 86 10.16 -11.52 5.53
CA LEU A 86 9.31 -11.58 6.71
C LEU A 86 8.55 -10.27 6.82
N VAL A 87 7.30 -10.28 6.41
CA VAL A 87 6.39 -9.15 6.56
C VAL A 87 5.80 -9.20 7.96
N GLN A 88 6.21 -8.26 8.82
CA GLN A 88 5.64 -8.11 10.15
C GLN A 88 4.65 -6.93 10.15
N THR A 89 3.37 -7.24 9.95
CA THR A 89 2.26 -6.27 10.01
C THR A 89 1.32 -6.64 11.15
N GLN A 90 0.74 -5.64 11.80
CA GLN A 90 -0.30 -5.82 12.81
C GLN A 90 -1.67 -5.65 12.15
N PHE A 91 -2.54 -6.64 12.35
CA PHE A 91 -3.89 -6.66 11.83
C PHE A 91 -4.87 -6.65 13.00
N ILE A 92 -5.82 -5.73 12.99
CA ILE A 92 -6.92 -5.72 13.95
C ILE A 92 -8.09 -6.46 13.32
N VAL A 93 -8.49 -7.57 13.94
CA VAL A 93 -9.71 -8.30 13.59
C VAL A 93 -10.89 -7.52 14.17
N ASN A 94 -11.75 -6.97 13.31
CA ASN A 94 -12.89 -6.14 13.73
C ASN A 94 -14.21 -6.91 13.73
N GLY A 95 -14.25 -8.09 13.11
CA GLY A 95 -15.45 -8.91 13.04
C GLY A 95 -15.18 -10.24 12.36
N GLY A 96 -16.20 -11.08 12.26
CA GLY A 96 -16.09 -12.40 11.65
C GLY A 96 -17.28 -13.30 11.95
N SER A 97 -17.30 -14.45 11.30
CA SER A 97 -18.19 -15.59 11.56
C SER A 97 -17.37 -16.77 12.08
N GLU A 98 -17.99 -17.92 12.30
CA GLU A 98 -17.30 -19.16 12.68
C GLU A 98 -16.17 -19.56 11.72
N ASN A 99 -16.28 -19.17 10.44
CA ASN A 99 -15.39 -19.56 9.36
C ASN A 99 -14.68 -18.38 8.65
N LYS A 100 -14.86 -17.13 9.09
CA LYS A 100 -14.28 -15.95 8.42
C LYS A 100 -13.81 -14.92 9.44
N PHE A 101 -12.64 -14.33 9.22
CA PHE A 101 -12.17 -13.15 9.92
C PHE A 101 -12.24 -11.93 8.98
N SER A 102 -12.72 -10.82 9.51
CA SER A 102 -12.71 -9.51 8.85
C SER A 102 -11.68 -8.62 9.53
N VAL A 103 -10.69 -8.21 8.75
CA VAL A 103 -9.56 -7.40 9.21
C VAL A 103 -9.63 -6.06 8.51
N ASN A 104 -9.53 -4.97 9.29
CA ASN A 104 -9.33 -3.65 8.69
C ASN A 104 -7.83 -3.36 8.68
N THR A 105 -7.36 -2.88 7.55
CA THR A 105 -6.01 -2.37 7.41
C THR A 105 -5.95 -0.91 7.85
N SER A 106 -5.00 -0.53 8.69
CA SER A 106 -4.63 0.88 8.87
C SER A 106 -3.76 1.34 7.70
N GLU A 107 -3.78 2.65 7.39
CA GLU A 107 -3.00 3.28 6.30
C GLU A 107 -1.48 3.02 6.36
N SER A 108 -0.98 2.45 7.47
CA SER A 108 0.42 2.07 7.70
C SER A 108 0.88 0.78 6.99
N ILE A 109 0.01 0.10 6.23
CA ILE A 109 0.45 -0.98 5.34
C ILE A 109 1.20 -0.34 4.17
N GLY A 110 2.50 -0.10 4.36
CA GLY A 110 3.39 0.29 3.26
C GLY A 110 3.33 -0.75 2.14
N ASN A 111 3.27 -0.29 0.89
CA ASN A 111 3.37 -0.98 -0.42
C ASN A 111 3.42 -2.52 -0.45
N LEU A 112 2.57 -3.21 0.29
CA LEU A 112 2.37 -4.65 0.16
C LEU A 112 1.44 -4.82 -1.03
N PRO A 113 1.83 -5.57 -2.07
CA PRO A 113 0.94 -5.91 -3.16
C PRO A 113 -0.09 -6.91 -2.63
N LEU A 114 -1.11 -6.39 -1.94
CA LEU A 114 -2.27 -7.14 -1.51
C LEU A 114 -3.14 -7.35 -2.75
N THR A 115 -2.77 -8.34 -3.57
CA THR A 115 -3.64 -8.84 -4.64
C THR A 115 -4.65 -9.83 -4.07
N ASP A 116 -5.70 -10.11 -4.82
CA ASP A 116 -6.53 -11.28 -4.55
C ASP A 116 -5.62 -12.52 -4.47
N ASP A 117 -5.95 -13.42 -3.55
CA ASP A 117 -5.16 -14.61 -3.21
C ASP A 117 -3.79 -14.40 -2.51
N PHE A 118 -3.35 -13.18 -2.18
CA PHE A 118 -2.03 -12.96 -1.55
C PHE A 118 -1.76 -13.84 -0.31
N PHE A 119 -2.77 -14.07 0.53
CA PHE A 119 -2.68 -14.92 1.72
C PHE A 119 -3.24 -16.34 1.54
N LYS A 120 -3.71 -16.72 0.35
CA LYS A 120 -4.32 -18.03 0.12
C LYS A 120 -3.30 -19.16 0.31
N GLY A 121 -3.71 -20.19 1.04
CA GLY A 121 -2.87 -21.33 1.41
C GLY A 121 -1.92 -21.06 2.58
N ALA A 122 -1.79 -19.81 3.04
CA ALA A 122 -0.94 -19.46 4.16
C ALA A 122 -1.46 -20.04 5.48
N ASP A 123 -0.52 -20.39 6.36
CA ASP A 123 -0.84 -20.86 7.71
C ASP A 123 -1.00 -19.67 8.65
N ILE A 124 -2.14 -19.60 9.32
CA ILE A 124 -2.44 -18.61 10.36
C ILE A 124 -2.31 -19.28 11.73
N SER A 125 -1.66 -18.61 12.67
CA SER A 125 -1.60 -19.01 14.08
C SER A 125 -2.13 -17.88 14.95
N ILE A 126 -3.09 -18.21 15.82
CA ILE A 126 -3.68 -17.27 16.76
C ILE A 126 -3.00 -17.46 18.12
N PHE A 127 -2.52 -16.37 18.71
CA PHE A 127 -1.85 -16.38 20.00
C PHE A 127 -2.63 -15.56 21.02
N ARG A 128 -2.63 -16.02 22.28
CA ARG A 128 -3.04 -15.24 23.44
C ARG A 128 -1.80 -14.65 24.09
N SER A 129 -1.79 -13.34 24.29
CA SER A 129 -0.82 -12.67 25.15
C SER A 129 -1.33 -12.67 26.59
N GLY A 130 -0.52 -13.16 27.52
CA GLY A 130 -0.81 -13.14 28.97
C GLY A 130 0.46 -12.89 29.79
N ASN A 131 0.30 -12.81 31.11
CA ASN A 131 1.41 -12.52 32.03
C ASN A 131 2.53 -13.57 32.02
N GLU A 132 2.24 -14.78 31.56
CA GLU A 132 3.19 -15.90 31.45
C GLU A 132 3.83 -16.03 30.06
N GLY A 133 3.49 -15.12 29.13
CA GLY A 133 4.01 -15.09 27.76
C GLY A 133 2.96 -15.31 26.68
N MET A 134 3.42 -15.66 25.48
CA MET A 134 2.58 -15.88 24.30
C MET A 134 2.21 -17.37 24.19
N GLN A 135 0.92 -17.69 24.32
CA GLN A 135 0.41 -19.05 24.15
C GLN A 135 -0.32 -19.18 22.80
N LYS A 136 0.06 -20.18 22.00
CA LYS A 136 -0.70 -20.49 20.77
C LYS A 136 -2.05 -21.09 21.13
N LEU A 137 -3.13 -20.47 20.64
CA LEU A 137 -4.50 -20.93 20.82
C LEU A 137 -4.96 -21.84 19.67
N HIS A 138 -4.77 -21.39 18.43
CA HIS A 138 -5.29 -22.05 17.23
C HIS A 138 -4.31 -21.98 16.05
N SER A 139 -4.48 -22.90 15.12
CA SER A 139 -3.81 -22.92 13.82
C SER A 139 -4.86 -23.18 12.75
N ALA A 140 -4.83 -22.46 11.65
CA ALA A 140 -5.69 -22.71 10.50
C ALA A 140 -4.93 -22.40 9.21
N LYS A 141 -5.56 -22.74 8.07
CA LYS A 141 -5.06 -22.42 6.74
C LYS A 141 -6.05 -21.48 6.06
N ILE A 142 -5.56 -20.44 5.41
CA ILE A 142 -6.41 -19.49 4.68
C ILE A 142 -6.85 -20.14 3.37
N THR A 143 -8.16 -20.35 3.21
CA THR A 143 -8.74 -20.98 2.01
C THR A 143 -9.08 -19.98 0.92
N SER A 144 -9.42 -18.74 1.30
CA SER A 144 -9.71 -17.62 0.39
C SER A 144 -9.28 -16.29 1.02
N TYR A 145 -8.90 -15.32 0.18
CA TYR A 145 -8.52 -13.96 0.57
C TYR A 145 -9.03 -12.95 -0.46
N GLU A 146 -9.77 -11.95 0.01
CA GLU A 146 -10.43 -10.92 -0.82
C GLU A 146 -9.89 -9.54 -0.44
N VAL A 147 -9.52 -8.72 -1.44
CA VAL A 147 -9.02 -7.36 -1.23
C VAL A 147 -10.10 -6.32 -1.58
N GLY A 148 -10.02 -5.13 -1.00
CA GLY A 148 -10.75 -3.98 -1.52
C GLY A 148 -12.24 -3.91 -1.18
N ARG A 149 -12.71 -4.69 -0.19
CA ARG A 149 -14.09 -4.55 0.30
C ARG A 149 -14.24 -3.23 1.05
N LEU A 150 -14.96 -2.28 0.46
CA LEU A 150 -15.64 -1.24 1.24
C LEU A 150 -16.60 -1.98 2.19
N LEU A 151 -16.61 -1.62 3.47
CA LEU A 151 -17.46 -2.28 4.47
C LEU A 151 -18.87 -2.52 3.91
N ASN A 152 -19.26 -3.81 3.82
CA ASN A 152 -20.54 -4.33 3.30
C ASN A 152 -20.82 -4.16 1.79
N GLN A 153 -19.84 -3.79 0.96
CA GLN A 153 -19.98 -3.79 -0.50
C GLN A 153 -19.07 -4.84 -1.12
N THR A 154 -19.60 -5.60 -2.07
CA THR A 154 -18.87 -6.61 -2.85
C THR A 154 -18.81 -6.10 -4.28
N ALA A 155 -17.61 -6.02 -4.85
CA ALA A 155 -17.48 -5.79 -6.29
C ALA A 155 -18.06 -7.00 -7.02
N VAL A 156 -18.91 -6.75 -8.01
CA VAL A 156 -19.45 -7.79 -8.88
C VAL A 156 -18.71 -7.71 -10.20
N ASP A 157 -18.06 -8.81 -10.58
CA ASP A 157 -17.45 -8.93 -11.90
C ASP A 157 -18.54 -9.10 -12.96
N LEU A 158 -18.71 -8.07 -13.80
CA LEU A 158 -19.65 -8.11 -14.92
C LEU A 158 -18.97 -8.78 -16.12
N PRO A 159 -19.68 -9.66 -16.85
CA PRO A 159 -19.13 -10.23 -18.08
C PRO A 159 -18.85 -9.15 -19.14
N ASP A 160 -17.77 -9.34 -19.92
CA ASP A 160 -17.25 -8.34 -20.88
C ASP A 160 -18.29 -7.83 -21.89
N ASN A 161 -19.28 -8.66 -22.20
CA ASN A 161 -20.38 -8.33 -23.10
C ASN A 161 -21.31 -7.22 -22.58
N LEU A 162 -21.18 -6.83 -21.31
CA LEU A 162 -21.96 -5.75 -20.68
C LEU A 162 -21.24 -4.39 -20.65
N ALA A 163 -19.99 -4.30 -21.11
CA ALA A 163 -19.18 -3.07 -21.02
C ALA A 163 -19.79 -1.86 -21.75
N GLY A 164 -20.68 -2.09 -22.74
CA GLY A 164 -21.39 -1.05 -23.49
C GLY A 164 -22.81 -0.75 -22.99
N ILE A 165 -23.33 -1.53 -22.04
CA ILE A 165 -24.72 -1.40 -21.58
C ILE A 165 -24.84 -0.23 -20.60
N ARG A 166 -25.79 0.67 -20.86
CA ARG A 166 -26.16 1.74 -19.93
C ARG A 166 -27.26 1.24 -19.01
N TRP A 167 -27.04 1.33 -17.70
CA TRP A 167 -28.05 1.02 -16.68
C TRP A 167 -28.87 2.25 -16.33
N PHE A 168 -30.19 2.10 -16.30
CA PHE A 168 -31.16 3.17 -16.05
C PHE A 168 -31.78 3.10 -14.67
N ASP A 169 -32.05 1.89 -14.16
CA ASP A 169 -32.77 1.70 -12.91
C ASP A 169 -32.42 0.35 -12.25
N PHE A 170 -32.67 0.24 -10.95
CA PHE A 170 -32.38 -0.94 -10.14
C PHE A 170 -33.52 -1.23 -9.17
N ALA A 171 -33.89 -2.51 -9.05
CA ALA A 171 -34.86 -2.97 -8.06
C ALA A 171 -34.25 -4.09 -7.20
N GLU A 172 -34.45 -4.00 -5.89
CA GLU A 172 -34.06 -5.04 -4.94
C GLU A 172 -35.30 -5.80 -4.45
N SER A 173 -35.17 -7.12 -4.29
CA SER A 173 -36.22 -7.93 -3.71
C SER A 173 -36.17 -7.93 -2.18
N ASP A 174 -37.29 -7.55 -1.56
CA ASP A 174 -37.44 -7.68 -0.10
C ASP A 174 -37.71 -9.14 0.36
N SER A 175 -38.07 -10.03 -0.56
CA SER A 175 -38.46 -11.42 -0.23
C SER A 175 -37.46 -12.47 -0.70
N ILE A 176 -36.70 -12.19 -1.75
CA ILE A 176 -35.66 -13.06 -2.29
C ILE A 176 -34.32 -12.51 -1.83
N VAL A 177 -33.66 -13.29 -0.96
CA VAL A 177 -32.39 -12.89 -0.34
C VAL A 177 -31.36 -12.52 -1.42
N GLU A 178 -30.81 -11.31 -1.29
CA GLU A 178 -29.69 -10.80 -2.11
C GLU A 178 -30.01 -10.74 -3.62
N ARG A 179 -31.29 -10.57 -4.01
CA ARG A 179 -31.68 -10.40 -5.41
C ARG A 179 -31.83 -8.92 -5.78
N VAL A 180 -31.00 -8.47 -6.72
CA VAL A 180 -31.10 -7.15 -7.35
C VAL A 180 -31.24 -7.33 -8.85
N VAL A 181 -32.11 -6.56 -9.50
CA VAL A 181 -32.26 -6.55 -10.96
C VAL A 181 -32.04 -5.13 -11.48
N ALA A 182 -31.16 -4.99 -12.48
CA ALA A 182 -30.88 -3.74 -13.16
C ALA A 182 -31.56 -3.71 -14.53
N ALA A 183 -32.18 -2.57 -14.86
CA ALA A 183 -32.73 -2.27 -16.17
C ALA A 183 -31.70 -1.49 -16.99
N GLY A 184 -31.47 -1.91 -18.23
CA GLY A 184 -30.43 -1.34 -19.09
C GLY A 184 -30.85 -1.16 -20.55
N SER A 185 -29.90 -0.63 -21.32
CA SER A 185 -30.07 -0.36 -22.75
C SER A 185 -30.16 -1.63 -23.59
N GLU A 186 -30.64 -1.49 -24.83
CA GLU A 186 -30.71 -2.59 -25.80
C GLU A 186 -31.51 -3.81 -25.29
N GLY A 187 -32.64 -3.54 -24.62
CA GLY A 187 -33.50 -4.58 -24.04
C GLY A 187 -32.82 -5.44 -22.97
N THR A 188 -31.81 -4.92 -22.29
CA THR A 188 -31.00 -5.70 -21.34
C THR A 188 -31.50 -5.55 -19.92
N LEU A 189 -31.67 -6.68 -19.24
CA LEU A 189 -31.83 -6.79 -17.80
C LEU A 189 -30.64 -7.55 -17.23
N LEU A 190 -30.17 -7.16 -16.05
CA LEU A 190 -29.13 -7.86 -15.32
C LEU A 190 -29.69 -8.32 -13.99
N SER A 191 -29.70 -9.61 -13.76
CA SER A 191 -30.03 -10.18 -12.48
C SER A 191 -28.76 -10.48 -11.70
N LEU A 192 -28.68 -9.91 -10.50
CA LEU A 192 -27.62 -10.12 -9.53
C LEU A 192 -28.17 -10.96 -8.37
N GLY A 193 -27.58 -12.12 -8.18
CA GLY A 193 -27.83 -13.02 -7.06
C GLY A 193 -26.66 -13.06 -6.07
N LYS A 194 -26.60 -14.14 -5.28
CA LYS A 194 -25.56 -14.35 -4.27
C LYS A 194 -24.26 -14.83 -4.91
N LEU A 195 -23.13 -14.27 -4.48
CA LEU A 195 -21.76 -14.76 -4.79
C LEU A 195 -21.52 -14.98 -6.29
N ASP A 196 -21.32 -13.89 -7.03
CA ASP A 196 -20.99 -13.89 -8.47
C ASP A 196 -22.03 -14.56 -9.39
N ASP A 197 -23.25 -14.79 -8.87
CA ASP A 197 -24.41 -15.21 -9.66
C ASP A 197 -24.94 -14.00 -10.45
N VAL A 198 -24.45 -13.87 -11.68
CA VAL A 198 -24.79 -12.79 -12.60
C VAL A 198 -25.44 -13.38 -13.84
N GLU A 199 -26.69 -13.02 -14.09
CA GLU A 199 -27.44 -13.46 -15.27
C GLU A 199 -27.86 -12.27 -16.13
N VAL A 200 -27.54 -12.35 -17.41
CA VAL A 200 -27.93 -11.36 -18.40
C VAL A 200 -29.19 -11.84 -19.11
N ILE A 201 -30.25 -11.06 -18.99
CA ILE A 201 -31.56 -11.37 -19.55
C ILE A 201 -31.84 -10.40 -20.69
N LYS A 202 -32.29 -10.92 -21.82
CA LYS A 202 -32.73 -10.11 -22.96
C LYS A 202 -34.24 -10.13 -23.06
N SER A 203 -34.87 -8.96 -23.19
CA SER A 203 -36.32 -8.83 -23.34
C SER A 203 -36.84 -9.37 -24.68
N GLY A 204 -35.94 -9.54 -25.66
CA GLY A 204 -36.29 -9.88 -27.05
C GLY A 204 -36.58 -8.66 -27.93
N HIS A 205 -36.52 -7.45 -27.38
CA HIS A 205 -36.65 -6.19 -28.10
C HIS A 205 -35.38 -5.35 -27.94
N GLU A 206 -35.13 -4.40 -28.84
CA GLU A 206 -33.94 -3.53 -28.80
C GLU A 206 -34.17 -2.23 -28.02
N ASP A 207 -35.41 -1.92 -27.64
CA ASP A 207 -35.75 -0.73 -26.88
C ASP A 207 -35.15 -0.75 -25.46
N ASP A 208 -34.75 0.41 -24.98
CA ASP A 208 -34.15 0.57 -23.66
C ASP A 208 -35.17 0.28 -22.55
N ILE A 209 -34.77 -0.53 -21.58
CA ILE A 209 -35.58 -0.79 -20.39
C ILE A 209 -35.27 0.32 -19.40
N THR A 210 -36.23 1.22 -19.22
CA THR A 210 -36.00 2.52 -18.58
C THR A 210 -36.31 2.54 -17.09
N ALA A 211 -37.15 1.62 -16.62
CA ALA A 211 -37.51 1.53 -15.21
C ALA A 211 -37.82 0.08 -14.80
N ILE A 212 -37.55 -0.23 -13.54
CA ILE A 212 -37.86 -1.52 -12.92
C ILE A 212 -38.24 -1.32 -11.45
N ALA A 213 -39.27 -2.03 -11.00
CA ALA A 213 -39.71 -2.02 -9.62
C ALA A 213 -39.94 -3.44 -9.12
N TYR A 214 -39.76 -3.64 -7.82
CA TYR A 214 -40.13 -4.87 -7.11
C TYR A 214 -41.38 -4.60 -6.25
N GLY A 215 -42.33 -5.54 -6.27
CA GLY A 215 -43.56 -5.47 -5.51
C GLY A 215 -44.00 -6.83 -4.97
N HIS A 216 -45.27 -6.94 -4.57
CA HIS A 216 -45.81 -8.16 -3.97
C HIS A 216 -45.69 -9.39 -4.89
N ASP A 217 -45.91 -9.19 -6.19
CA ASP A 217 -45.95 -10.26 -7.19
C ASP A 217 -44.62 -10.41 -7.97
N GLY A 218 -43.55 -9.76 -7.50
CA GLY A 218 -42.22 -9.80 -8.11
C GLY A 218 -41.81 -8.51 -8.80
N PHE A 219 -40.97 -8.65 -9.82
CA PHE A 219 -40.41 -7.57 -10.62
C PHE A 219 -41.33 -7.17 -11.76
N LEU A 220 -41.46 -5.87 -11.98
CA LEU A 220 -42.12 -5.25 -13.13
C LEU A 220 -41.14 -4.26 -13.77
N ALA A 221 -40.83 -4.47 -15.04
CA ALA A 221 -39.99 -3.58 -15.83
C ALA A 221 -40.77 -2.97 -17.00
N VAL A 222 -40.35 -1.80 -17.48
CA VAL A 222 -40.96 -1.11 -18.61
C VAL A 222 -39.90 -0.54 -19.54
N ASP A 223 -40.10 -0.69 -20.84
CA ASP A 223 -39.23 -0.12 -21.86
C ASP A 223 -39.74 1.21 -22.44
N CYS A 224 -38.89 1.92 -23.19
CA CYS A 224 -39.26 3.18 -23.83
C CYS A 224 -40.33 3.03 -24.93
N GLY A 225 -40.59 1.81 -25.40
CA GLY A 225 -41.69 1.48 -26.29
C GLY A 225 -43.04 1.31 -25.59
N GLY A 226 -43.06 1.37 -24.25
CA GLY A 226 -44.27 1.20 -23.44
C GLY A 226 -44.68 -0.26 -23.24
N ARG A 227 -43.79 -1.23 -23.50
CA ARG A 227 -44.03 -2.64 -23.16
C ARG A 227 -43.62 -2.91 -21.72
N PHE A 228 -44.37 -3.79 -21.08
CA PHE A 228 -44.18 -4.17 -19.69
C PHE A 228 -43.70 -5.61 -19.63
N TYR A 229 -42.79 -5.88 -18.71
CA TYR A 229 -42.23 -7.22 -18.48
C TYR A 229 -42.36 -7.58 -17.01
N VAL A 230 -42.78 -8.80 -16.73
CA VAL A 230 -42.97 -9.30 -15.37
C VAL A 230 -42.09 -10.51 -15.08
N SER A 231 -41.57 -10.58 -13.86
CA SER A 231 -40.83 -11.75 -13.37
C SER A 231 -41.08 -11.97 -11.89
N GLY A 232 -41.45 -13.18 -11.49
CA GLY A 232 -41.61 -13.51 -10.06
C GLY A 232 -40.27 -13.54 -9.31
N ALA A 233 -39.20 -14.01 -9.98
CA ALA A 233 -37.89 -14.25 -9.36
C ALA A 233 -36.79 -13.28 -9.83
N GLY A 234 -37.05 -12.50 -10.89
CA GLY A 234 -36.03 -11.66 -11.53
C GLY A 234 -35.05 -12.46 -12.40
N LEU A 235 -35.34 -13.71 -12.73
CA LEU A 235 -34.53 -14.58 -13.61
C LEU A 235 -35.10 -14.64 -15.03
N ASP A 236 -36.42 -14.73 -15.14
CA ASP A 236 -37.13 -14.86 -16.41
C ASP A 236 -38.19 -13.77 -16.53
N PHE A 237 -38.08 -12.91 -17.53
CA PHE A 237 -39.04 -11.83 -17.78
C PHE A 237 -39.96 -12.20 -18.93
N THR A 238 -41.27 -12.08 -18.70
CA THR A 238 -42.30 -12.31 -19.72
C THR A 238 -42.99 -11.00 -20.06
N GLU A 239 -43.15 -10.72 -21.35
CA GLU A 239 -43.91 -9.55 -21.82
C GLU A 239 -45.39 -9.67 -21.44
N LEU A 240 -45.89 -8.64 -20.76
CA LEU A 240 -47.29 -8.52 -20.39
C LEU A 240 -48.07 -7.92 -21.57
N ASN A 241 -48.85 -8.76 -22.24
CA ASN A 241 -49.77 -8.31 -23.28
C ASN A 241 -50.96 -7.55 -22.67
N MET A 242 -50.79 -6.24 -22.46
CA MET A 242 -51.88 -5.35 -22.11
C MET A 242 -52.69 -4.99 -23.37
N ARG A 243 -53.46 -5.94 -23.89
CA ARG A 243 -54.51 -5.61 -24.85
C ARG A 243 -55.58 -4.81 -24.11
N GLY A 244 -55.55 -3.49 -24.28
CA GLY A 244 -56.60 -2.61 -23.78
C GLY A 244 -57.95 -3.00 -24.38
N THR A 245 -58.84 -3.59 -23.58
CA THR A 245 -60.27 -3.63 -23.89
C THR A 245 -60.92 -2.37 -23.33
N GLY A 246 -60.67 -1.24 -23.98
CA GLY A 246 -61.34 0.03 -23.70
C GLY A 246 -61.91 0.60 -25.00
N PRO A 247 -63.14 1.17 -25.00
CA PRO A 247 -63.67 1.81 -26.19
C PRO A 247 -62.77 3.02 -26.52
N PHE A 248 -62.37 3.12 -27.80
CA PHE A 248 -61.80 4.34 -28.33
C PHE A 248 -62.81 5.47 -28.11
N LEU A 249 -62.42 6.47 -27.31
CA LEU A 249 -63.09 7.77 -27.21
C LEU A 249 -62.19 8.82 -27.84
#